data_AF-A0A1F6A182-F1
#
_entry.id   AF-A0A1F6A182-F1
#
_cell.length_a   1.000
_cell.length_b   1.000
_cell.length_c   1.000
_cell.angle_alpha   90.00
_cell.angle_beta   90.00
_cell.angle_gamma   90.00
#
_symmetry.space_group_name_H-M   'P 1'
#
loop_
_entity.id
_entity.type
_entity.pdbx_description
1 polymer ?
#
loop_
_entity_poly.entity_id
_entity_poly.type
_entity_poly.pdbx_seq_one_letter_code
_entity_poly.pdbx_strand_id
1 'polypeptide(L)' 'MFWDEPYAPTLGVADDGKTIEEAIKNVRGAIEAFVESLVSDGQPVPTDRVEQDIVATAQISVNGPVRFAF' A
#
# COMPACT_ATOMS: atom_id res chain seq x y z
N MET A 1 5.96 16.67 -6.87
CA MET A 1 4.76 15.85 -7.10
C MET A 1 5.14 14.47 -6.62
N PHE A 2 4.73 14.12 -5.40
CA PHE A 2 4.85 12.74 -4.92
C PHE A 2 3.81 11.95 -5.69
N TRP A 3 4.25 11.00 -6.50
CA TRP A 3 3.32 10.03 -7.08
C TRP A 3 2.89 9.15 -5.90
N ASP A 4 1.60 9.13 -5.61
CA ASP A 4 1.04 8.38 -4.48
C ASP A 4 1.53 6.93 -4.56
N GLU A 5 2.25 6.47 -3.54
CA GLU A 5 2.77 5.10 -3.43
C GLU A 5 1.58 4.13 -3.45
N PRO A 6 1.49 3.23 -4.44
CA PRO A 6 0.45 2.22 -4.46
C PRO A 6 0.51 1.38 -3.18
N TYR A 7 -0.64 1.28 -2.50
CA TYR A 7 -0.76 0.60 -1.22
C TYR A 7 -1.93 -0.38 -1.27
N ALA A 8 -1.70 -1.61 -0.81
CA ALA A 8 -2.69 -2.66 -0.60
C ALA A 8 -2.98 -2.77 0.91
N PRO A 9 -4.03 -2.10 1.43
CA PRO A 9 -4.25 -1.93 2.86
C PRO A 9 -4.44 -3.24 3.63
N THR A 10 -5.19 -4.17 3.05
CA THR A 10 -5.49 -5.47 3.67
C THR A 10 -4.27 -6.35 3.85
N LEU A 11 -3.25 -6.17 3.00
CA LEU A 11 -1.97 -6.87 3.10
C LEU A 11 -0.90 -6.03 3.80
N GLY A 12 -1.13 -4.71 3.98
CA GLY A 12 -0.12 -3.79 4.49
C GLY A 12 1.08 -3.62 3.55
N VAL A 13 0.89 -3.84 2.24
CA VAL A 13 1.97 -3.84 1.24
C VAL A 13 1.94 -2.54 0.45
N ALA A 14 3.06 -1.82 0.41
CA ALA A 14 3.30 -0.70 -0.50
C ALA A 14 4.62 -0.94 -1.24
N ASP A 15 4.74 -0.37 -2.44
CA ASP A 15 6.01 -0.32 -3.14
C ASP A 15 6.10 0.95 -4.00
N ASP A 16 7.31 1.44 -4.22
CA ASP A 16 7.57 2.68 -4.95
C ASP A 16 7.98 2.42 -6.42
N GLY A 17 8.13 3.50 -7.18
CA GLY A 17 8.61 3.44 -8.56
C GLY A 17 8.94 4.82 -9.08
N LYS A 18 9.80 4.90 -10.12
CA LYS A 18 10.16 6.19 -10.74
C LYS A 18 9.05 6.73 -11.62
N THR A 19 8.14 5.87 -12.06
CA THR A 19 6.88 6.23 -12.72
C THR A 19 5.69 5.56 -12.05
N ILE A 20 4.48 6.03 -12.34
CA ILE A 20 3.24 5.42 -11.85
C ILE A 20 3.17 3.95 -12.27
N GLU A 21 3.49 3.66 -13.53
CA GLU A 21 3.45 2.30 -14.09
C GLU A 21 4.47 1.39 -13.41
N GLU A 22 5.65 1.90 -13.10
CA GLU A 22 6.66 1.17 -12.34
C GLU A 22 6.18 0.88 -10.92
N ALA A 23 5.63 1.88 -10.22
CA ALA A 23 5.12 1.69 -8.86
C ALA A 23 3.97 0.67 -8.81
N ILE A 24 3.04 0.73 -9.77
CA ILE A 24 1.94 -0.26 -9.90
C ILE A 24 2.50 -1.66 -10.19
N LYS A 25 3.52 -1.77 -11.05
CA LYS A 25 4.15 -3.05 -11.34
C LYS A 25 4.83 -3.62 -10.09
N ASN A 26 5.56 -2.78 -9.35
CA ASN A 26 6.31 -3.17 -8.18
C ASN A 26 5.38 -3.63 -7.05
N VAL A 27 4.34 -2.86 -6.72
CA VAL A 27 3.38 -3.27 -5.68
C VAL A 27 2.68 -4.58 -6.02
N ARG A 28 2.39 -4.85 -7.30
CA ARG A 28 1.81 -6.12 -7.72
C ARG A 28 2.76 -7.28 -7.48
N GLY A 29 4.04 -7.12 -7.80
CA GLY A 29 5.07 -8.12 -7.49
C GLY A 29 5.22 -8.35 -5.99
N ALA A 30 5.18 -7.29 -5.18
CA ALA A 30 5.24 -7.40 -3.72
C ALA A 30 4.02 -8.13 -3.14
N ILE A 31 2.81 -7.86 -3.66
CA ILE A 31 1.57 -8.58 -3.29
C ILE A 31 1.70 -10.06 -3.64
N GLU A 32 2.13 -10.39 -4.87
CA GLU A 32 2.30 -11.77 -5.33
C GLU A 32 3.28 -12.53 -4.43
N ALA A 33 4.46 -11.97 -4.17
CA ALA A 33 5.47 -12.57 -3.31
C ALA A 33 4.98 -12.79 -1.88
N PHE A 34 4.25 -11.83 -1.30
CA PHE A 34 3.72 -11.94 0.04
C PHE A 34 2.63 -13.02 0.13
N VAL A 35 1.69 -13.05 -0.82
CA VAL A 35 0.65 -14.08 -0.88
C VAL A 35 1.25 -15.47 -1.06
N GLU A 36 2.25 -15.62 -1.93
CA GLU A 36 2.98 -16.89 -2.10
C GLU A 36 3.63 -17.36 -0.80
N SER A 37 4.24 -16.45 -0.02
CA SER A 37 4.81 -16.81 1.29
C SER A 37 3.76 -17.31 2.28
N LEU A 38 2.59 -16.64 2.35
CA LEU A 38 1.50 -17.07 3.22
C LEU A 38 0.99 -18.47 2.86
N VAL A 39 0.83 -18.73 1.56
CA VAL A 39 0.41 -20.04 1.07
C VAL A 39 1.45 -21.12 1.39
N SER A 40 2.74 -20.84 1.17
CA SER A 40 3.84 -21.77 1.49
C SER A 40 3.90 -22.11 2.98
N ASP A 41 3.63 -21.13 3.84
CA ASP A 41 3.67 -21.29 5.29
C ASP A 41 2.36 -21.86 5.87
N GLY A 42 1.39 -22.22 5.03
CA GLY A 42 0.08 -22.70 5.45
C GLY A 42 -0.74 -21.66 6.21
N GLN A 43 -0.42 -20.38 6.04
CA GLN A 43 -1.12 -19.26 6.67
C GLN A 43 -2.34 -18.86 5.85
N PRO A 44 -3.39 -18.32 6.50
CA PRO A 44 -4.54 -17.77 5.77
C PRO A 44 -4.12 -16.55 4.94
N VAL A 45 -4.61 -16.46 3.71
CA VAL A 45 -4.46 -15.28 2.86
C VAL A 45 -5.58 -14.28 3.21
N PRO A 46 -5.26 -13.06 3.65
CA PRO A 46 -6.26 -12.01 3.88
C PRO A 46 -7.00 -11.68 2.58
N THR A 47 -8.31 -11.47 2.66
CA THR A 47 -9.16 -11.12 1.52
C THR A 47 -9.98 -9.88 1.84
N ASP A 48 -10.03 -8.94 0.90
CA ASP A 48 -10.90 -7.79 0.98
C ASP A 48 -12.37 -8.21 1.03
N ARG A 49 -13.16 -7.47 1.80
CA ARG A 49 -14.61 -7.49 1.72
C ARG A 49 -15.05 -6.14 1.20
N VAL A 50 -14.98 -5.99 -0.12
CA VAL A 50 -15.15 -4.71 -0.82
C VAL A 50 -16.49 -4.04 -0.46
N GLU A 51 -17.55 -4.79 -0.13
CA GLU A 51 -18.82 -4.21 0.30
C GLU A 51 -18.84 -3.71 1.77
N GLN A 52 -17.85 -4.08 2.57
CA GLN A 52 -17.76 -3.81 4.01
C GLN A 52 -16.59 -2.87 4.36
N ASP A 53 -15.53 -2.89 3.56
CA ASP A 53 -14.29 -2.16 3.82
C ASP A 53 -14.36 -0.73 3.28
N ILE A 54 -13.93 0.24 4.10
CA ILE A 54 -13.85 1.65 3.72
C ILE A 54 -12.38 2.07 3.72
N VAL A 55 -11.87 2.46 2.54
CA VAL A 55 -10.56 3.09 2.40
C VAL A 55 -10.76 4.59 2.22
N ALA A 56 -10.18 5.39 3.11
CA ALA A 56 -10.27 6.84 3.05
C ALA A 56 -8.88 7.48 3.18
N THR A 57 -8.56 8.40 2.28
CA THR A 57 -7.34 9.21 2.32
C THR A 57 -7.72 10.63 2.72
N ALA A 58 -7.03 11.20 3.72
CA ALA A 58 -7.24 12.57 4.17
C ALA A 58 -5.97 13.40 3.99
N GLN A 59 -6.11 14.59 3.42
CA GLN A 59 -5.06 15.60 3.37
C GLN A 59 -5.39 16.70 4.39
N ILE A 60 -4.44 17.03 5.26
CA ILE A 60 -4.58 18.15 6.20
C ILE A 60 -3.70 19.33 5.76
N SER A 61 -4.19 20.54 5.97
CA SER A 61 -3.39 21.76 5.83
C SER A 61 -2.88 22.18 7.20
N VAL A 62 -1.59 22.48 7.30
CA VAL A 62 -0.97 22.93 8.55
C VAL A 62 -0.55 24.39 8.41
N ASN A 63 -1.05 25.25 9.29
CA ASN A 63 -0.67 26.67 9.33
C ASN A 63 0.49 26.85 10.31
N GLY A 64 1.72 26.88 9.78
CA GLY A 64 2.93 27.08 10.56
C GLY A 64 4.07 26.17 10.14
N PRO A 65 5.28 26.36 10.70
CA PRO A 65 6.43 25.53 10.36
C PRO A 65 6.22 24.10 10.86
N VAL A 66 6.14 23.14 9.94
CA VAL A 66 6.10 21.71 10.25
C VAL A 66 7.53 21.22 10.44
N ARG A 67 7.81 20.59 11.59
CA ARG A 67 9.03 19.79 11.78
C ARG A 67 8.65 18.33 11.69
N PHE A 68 9.05 17.68 10.60
CA PHE A 68 8.98 16.23 10.52
C PHE A 68 10.09 15.63 11.39
N ALA A 69 9.74 14.63 12.19
CA ALA A 69 10.73 13.77 12.82
C ALA A 69 11.09 12.68 11.81
N PHE A 70 12.38 12.55 11.53
CA PHE A 70 12.97 11.44 10.79
C PHE A 70 13.82 10.61 11.76
#